data_AF-A0A553Q1G4-F1
#
_entry.id   AF-A0A553Q1G4-F1
#
_cell.length_a   1.000
_cell.length_b   1.000
_cell.length_c   1.000
_cell.angle_alpha   90.00
_cell.angle_beta   90.00
_cell.angle_gamma   90.00
#
_symmetry.space_group_name_H-M   'P 1'
#
loop_
_entity.id
_entity.type
_entity.pdbx_description
1 polymer ?
#
loop_
_entity_poly.entity_id
_entity_poly.type
_entity_poly.pdbx_seq_one_letter_code
_entity_poly.pdbx_strand_id
1 'polypeptide(L)'
;KPQQYRTPWVPETKRELTPTKEVLQETKQLKRSLITFRNVIFALSSHGSQHVPYRESKLTRALRDCLGGNYRTCLLVVVSPKSSSISETLSSLQFASRAMAVPSRFLFPSQLRYSLEQVFLV
;
A
#
# COMPACT_ATOMS: atom_id res chain seq x y z
N LYS A 1 41.78 7.53 -17.21
CA LYS A 1 41.05 6.28 -16.88
C LYS A 1 40.79 6.28 -15.38
N PRO A 2 39.55 6.50 -14.88
CA PRO A 2 39.33 6.58 -13.45
C PRO A 2 39.28 5.16 -12.86
N GLN A 3 40.09 4.96 -11.81
CA GLN A 3 40.24 3.73 -11.04
C GLN A 3 38.97 3.50 -10.22
N GLN A 4 38.21 2.44 -10.54
CA GLN A 4 37.06 2.01 -9.74
C GLN A 4 37.55 1.39 -8.43
N TYR A 5 37.28 2.05 -7.30
CA TYR A 5 37.40 1.44 -5.99
C TYR A 5 36.32 0.36 -5.89
N ARG A 6 36.71 -0.90 -6.09
CA ARG A 6 35.81 -2.03 -5.88
C ARG A 6 35.71 -2.22 -4.37
N THR A 7 34.61 -1.80 -3.76
CA THR A 7 34.29 -2.19 -2.39
C THR A 7 34.33 -3.73 -2.30
N PRO A 8 35.01 -4.32 -1.31
CA PRO A 8 35.06 -5.76 -1.14
C PRO A 8 33.65 -6.36 -1.17
N TRP A 9 33.43 -7.36 -2.02
CA TRP A 9 32.17 -8.09 -2.08
C TRP A 9 32.03 -8.85 -0.76
N VAL A 10 31.18 -8.35 0.14
CA VAL A 10 30.78 -9.05 1.35
C VAL A 10 29.65 -10.00 0.95
N PRO A 11 29.80 -11.33 1.11
CA PRO A 11 28.70 -12.24 0.87
C PRO A 11 27.54 -11.84 1.79
N GLU A 12 26.39 -11.48 1.21
CA GLU A 12 25.14 -11.31 1.96
C GLU A 12 24.80 -12.65 2.59
N THR A 13 25.22 -12.83 3.84
CA THR A 13 24.84 -13.96 4.66
C THR A 13 23.33 -13.86 4.85
N LYS A 14 22.58 -14.60 4.03
CA LYS A 14 21.18 -14.91 4.26
C LYS A 14 21.11 -15.59 5.63
N ARG A 15 20.91 -14.80 6.69
CA ARG A 15 20.55 -15.31 7.99
C ARG A 15 19.17 -15.95 7.81
N GLU A 16 19.14 -17.25 7.56
CA GLU A 16 17.93 -18.05 7.67
C GLU A 16 17.57 -18.13 9.15
N LEU A 17 16.96 -17.05 9.65
CA LEU A 17 16.35 -17.01 10.96
C LEU A 17 15.05 -17.81 10.86
N THR A 18 15.01 -18.97 11.50
CA THR A 18 13.77 -19.72 11.67
C THR A 18 12.80 -18.84 12.48
N PRO A 19 11.66 -18.42 11.91
CA PRO A 19 10.77 -17.51 12.61
C PRO A 19 10.15 -18.25 13.80
N THR A 20 10.20 -17.64 14.99
CA THR A 20 9.51 -18.16 16.17
C THR A 20 7.99 -18.16 15.93
N LYS A 21 7.26 -19.02 16.66
CA LYS A 21 5.81 -19.14 16.52
C LYS A 21 5.08 -17.80 16.74
N GLU A 22 5.57 -16.99 17.66
CA GLU A 22 5.05 -15.64 17.97
C GLU A 22 5.25 -14.69 16.78
N VAL A 23 6.46 -14.59 16.24
CA VAL A 23 6.76 -13.76 15.05
C VAL A 23 5.92 -14.17 13.85
N LEU A 24 5.70 -15.48 13.68
CA LEU A 24 4.84 -15.99 12.62
C LEU A 24 3.38 -15.56 12.81
N GLN A 25 2.87 -15.58 14.05
CA GLN A 25 1.50 -15.17 14.37
C GLN A 25 1.30 -13.67 14.19
N GLU A 26 2.26 -12.85 14.62
CA GLU A 26 2.25 -11.40 14.39
C GLU A 26 2.29 -11.07 12.91
N THR A 27 3.19 -11.71 12.15
CA THR A 27 3.28 -11.55 10.70
C THR A 27 1.97 -11.92 10.00
N LYS A 28 1.29 -12.98 10.46
CA LYS A 28 -0.03 -13.35 9.95
C LYS A 28 -1.07 -12.28 10.23
N GLN A 29 -1.11 -11.71 11.43
CA GLN A 29 -2.06 -10.64 11.76
C GLN A 29 -1.79 -9.36 10.96
N LEU A 30 -0.52 -8.98 10.80
CA LEU A 30 -0.11 -7.85 9.97
C LEU A 30 -0.62 -8.04 8.53
N LYS A 31 -0.28 -9.19 7.92
CA LYS A 31 -0.70 -9.51 6.54
C LYS A 31 -2.22 -9.55 6.39
N ARG A 32 -2.93 -10.10 7.37
CA ARG A 32 -4.41 -10.13 7.37
C ARG A 32 -4.98 -8.72 7.26
N SER A 33 -4.48 -7.77 8.05
CA SER A 33 -5.00 -6.40 8.02
C SER A 33 -4.79 -5.71 6.66
N LEU A 34 -3.65 -5.96 6.01
CA LEU A 34 -3.33 -5.44 4.68
C LEU A 34 -4.18 -6.09 3.57
N ILE A 35 -4.45 -7.39 3.67
CA ILE A 35 -5.35 -8.09 2.74
C ILE A 35 -6.78 -7.53 2.86
N THR A 36 -7.28 -7.38 4.09
CA THR A 36 -8.61 -6.77 4.31
C THR A 36 -8.66 -5.35 3.76
N PHE A 37 -7.61 -4.54 3.95
CA PHE A 37 -7.52 -3.20 3.37
C PHE A 37 -7.59 -3.23 1.84
N ARG A 38 -6.86 -4.14 1.18
CA ARG A 38 -6.96 -4.34 -0.27
C ARG A 38 -8.38 -4.69 -0.72
N ASN A 39 -9.07 -5.55 0.01
CA ASN A 39 -10.45 -5.95 -0.30
C ASN A 39 -11.43 -4.78 -0.18
N VAL A 40 -11.25 -3.92 0.83
CA VAL A 40 -12.04 -2.69 0.99
C VAL A 40 -11.85 -1.75 -0.20
N ILE A 41 -10.60 -1.49 -0.60
CA ILE A 41 -10.30 -0.66 -1.78
C ILE A 41 -10.93 -1.27 -3.04
N PHE A 42 -10.80 -2.58 -3.22
CA PHE A 42 -11.41 -3.27 -4.36
C PHE A 42 -12.92 -3.07 -4.41
N ALA A 43 -13.61 -3.29 -3.28
CA ALA A 43 -15.05 -3.11 -3.17
C ALA A 43 -15.48 -1.66 -3.45
N LEU A 44 -14.69 -0.67 -3.00
CA LEU A 44 -14.99 0.74 -3.23
C LEU A 44 -14.71 1.21 -4.66
N SER A 45 -13.66 0.67 -5.29
CA SER A 45 -13.30 1.00 -6.67
C SER A 45 -14.23 0.36 -7.70
N SER A 46 -14.86 -0.77 -7.35
CA SER A 46 -15.80 -1.47 -8.21
C SER A 46 -17.20 -0.86 -8.06
N HIS A 47 -17.75 -0.35 -9.15
CA HIS A 47 -19.13 0.13 -9.19
C HIS A 47 -20.09 -1.05 -8.93
N GLY A 48 -20.86 -1.00 -7.83
CA GLY A 48 -21.90 -2.00 -7.54
C GLY A 48 -21.69 -2.85 -6.29
N SER A 49 -20.62 -2.66 -5.51
CA SER A 49 -20.48 -3.36 -4.24
C SER A 49 -21.50 -2.85 -3.20
N GLN A 50 -22.48 -3.69 -2.86
CA GLN A 50 -23.50 -3.36 -1.86
C GLN A 50 -22.94 -3.29 -0.43
N HIS A 51 -21.88 -4.06 -0.15
CA HIS A 51 -21.25 -4.13 1.17
C HIS A 51 -19.73 -4.00 1.09
N VAL A 52 -19.16 -3.12 1.93
CA VAL A 52 -17.71 -2.90 2.04
C VAL A 52 -17.22 -3.42 3.40
N PRO A 53 -16.22 -4.34 3.43
CA PRO A 53 -15.83 -5.09 4.64
C PRO A 53 -14.95 -4.30 5.63
N TYR A 54 -15.38 -3.10 6.06
CA TYR A 54 -14.65 -2.30 7.04
C TYR A 54 -14.51 -2.97 8.42
N ARG A 55 -15.36 -3.94 8.74
CA ARG A 55 -15.42 -4.55 10.08
C ARG A 55 -14.45 -5.72 10.28
N GLU A 56 -13.84 -6.21 9.20
CA GLU A 56 -12.97 -7.39 9.25
C GLU A 56 -11.59 -7.13 9.85
N SER A 57 -11.18 -5.86 9.98
CA SER A 57 -9.93 -5.46 10.62
C SER A 57 -10.09 -4.15 11.41
N LYS A 58 -9.33 -4.02 12.50
CA LYS A 58 -9.25 -2.76 13.26
C LYS A 58 -8.75 -1.61 12.40
N LEU A 59 -7.81 -1.89 11.49
CA LEU A 59 -7.24 -0.89 10.57
C LEU A 59 -8.29 -0.31 9.64
N THR A 60 -9.05 -1.17 8.94
CA THR A 60 -10.08 -0.71 8.00
C THR A 60 -11.26 -0.05 8.71
N ARG A 61 -11.52 -0.40 9.97
CA ARG A 61 -12.52 0.29 10.79
C ARG A 61 -12.10 1.71 11.14
N ALA A 62 -10.84 1.92 11.48
CA ALA A 62 -10.30 3.26 11.74
C ALA A 62 -10.24 4.11 10.46
N LEU A 63 -9.93 3.50 9.32
CA LEU A 63 -9.84 4.18 8.02
C LEU A 63 -11.19 4.34 7.30
N ARG A 64 -12.30 3.92 7.90
CA ARG A 64 -13.61 3.95 7.25
C ARG A 64 -14.00 5.33 6.73
N ASP A 65 -13.72 6.38 7.50
CA ASP A 65 -14.07 7.74 7.09
C ASP A 65 -13.07 8.29 6.06
N CYS A 66 -11.83 7.79 6.08
CA CYS A 66 -10.79 8.12 5.10
C CYS A 66 -11.04 7.47 3.73
N LEU A 67 -11.73 6.34 3.69
CA LEU A 67 -11.98 5.55 2.48
C LEU A 67 -13.46 5.68 2.09
N GLY A 68 -13.79 6.52 1.12
CA GLY A 68 -15.19 6.70 0.69
C GLY A 68 -16.06 7.63 1.56
N GLY A 69 -15.46 8.28 2.56
CA GLY A 69 -16.08 9.31 3.38
C GLY A 69 -15.75 10.73 2.92
N ASN A 70 -15.70 11.67 3.88
CA ASN A 70 -15.49 13.11 3.67
C ASN A 70 -14.07 13.55 4.08
N TYR A 71 -13.06 12.76 3.71
CA TYR A 71 -11.66 13.05 4.00
C TYR A 71 -10.84 13.05 2.71
N ARG A 72 -9.83 13.94 2.66
CA ARG A 72 -8.80 13.94 1.62
C ARG A 72 -7.76 12.92 2.02
N THR A 73 -7.67 11.84 1.26
CA THR A 73 -6.77 10.72 1.57
C THR A 73 -5.72 10.59 0.49
N CYS A 74 -4.45 10.51 0.91
CA CYS A 74 -3.32 10.22 0.03
C CYS A 74 -2.76 8.84 0.39
N LEU A 75 -2.35 8.08 -0.63
CA LEU A 75 -1.71 6.78 -0.47
C LEU A 75 -0.29 6.86 -1.02
N LEU A 76 0.70 6.67 -0.15
CA LEU A 76 2.10 6.53 -0.54
C LEU A 76 2.43 5.05 -0.76
N VAL A 77 2.93 4.71 -1.94
CA VAL A 77 3.31 3.34 -2.28
C VAL A 77 4.82 3.25 -2.40
N VAL A 78 5.44 2.56 -1.46
CA VAL A 78 6.89 2.37 -1.40
C VAL A 78 7.23 1.01 -2.01
N VAL A 79 8.07 1.01 -3.04
CA VAL A 79 8.45 -0.20 -3.79
C VAL A 79 9.97 -0.37 -3.82
N SER A 80 10.43 -1.61 -4.00
CA SER A 80 11.85 -1.93 -4.11
C SER A 80 12.32 -1.86 -5.57
N PRO A 81 13.48 -1.25 -5.86
CA PRO A 81 14.04 -1.15 -7.21
C PRO A 81 14.74 -2.44 -7.69
N LYS A 82 14.76 -3.50 -6.88
CA LYS A 82 15.45 -4.76 -7.21
C LYS A 82 14.69 -5.53 -8.30
N SER A 83 15.43 -6.18 -9.21
CA SER A 83 14.83 -7.02 -10.26
C SER A 83 14.05 -8.21 -9.70
N SER A 84 14.48 -8.75 -8.55
CA SER A 84 13.78 -9.84 -7.86
C SER A 84 12.43 -9.44 -7.27
N SER A 85 12.15 -8.14 -7.11
CA SER A 85 10.87 -7.63 -6.55
C SER A 85 9.89 -7.11 -7.59
N ILE A 86 10.17 -7.26 -8.90
CA ILE A 86 9.34 -6.68 -9.98
C ILE A 86 7.87 -7.12 -9.89
N SER A 87 7.58 -8.38 -9.60
CA SER A 87 6.21 -8.89 -9.51
C SER A 87 5.41 -8.26 -8.37
N GLU A 88 6.05 -8.06 -7.21
CA GLU A 88 5.45 -7.42 -6.03
C GLU A 88 5.26 -5.93 -6.25
N THR A 89 6.26 -5.27 -6.87
CA THR A 89 6.19 -3.87 -7.28
C THR A 89 5.01 -3.63 -8.23
N LEU A 90 4.87 -4.46 -9.27
CA LEU A 90 3.76 -4.37 -10.22
C LEU A 90 2.41 -4.55 -9.53
N SER A 91 2.30 -5.54 -8.63
CA SER A 91 1.09 -5.77 -7.85
C SER A 91 0.73 -4.56 -6.96
N SER A 92 1.74 -3.89 -6.40
CA SER A 92 1.56 -2.70 -5.56
C SER A 92 1.13 -1.47 -6.37
N LEU A 93 1.68 -1.29 -7.57
CA LEU A 93 1.28 -0.21 -8.49
C LEU A 93 -0.13 -0.41 -9.03
N GLN A 94 -0.50 -1.64 -9.40
CA GLN A 94 -1.88 -1.97 -9.81
C GLN A 94 -2.88 -1.69 -8.70
N PHE A 95 -2.51 -2.02 -7.46
CA PHE A 95 -3.30 -1.68 -6.28
C PHE A 95 -3.44 -0.14 -6.12
N ALA A 96 -2.35 0.61 -6.27
CA ALA A 96 -2.35 2.08 -6.19
C ALA A 96 -3.32 2.70 -7.21
N SER A 97 -3.26 2.23 -8.45
CA SER A 97 -4.14 2.67 -9.53
C SER A 97 -5.63 2.48 -9.19
N ARG A 98 -5.99 1.34 -8.58
CA ARG A 98 -7.36 1.11 -8.10
C ARG A 98 -7.73 1.99 -6.92
N ALA A 99 -6.80 2.22 -5.99
CA ALA A 99 -7.04 3.10 -4.84
C ALA A 99 -7.36 4.54 -5.26
N MET A 100 -6.74 5.02 -6.35
CA MET A 100 -7.06 6.34 -6.93
C MET A 100 -8.48 6.44 -7.48
N ALA A 101 -9.09 5.32 -7.88
CA ALA A 101 -10.46 5.28 -8.39
C ALA A 101 -11.52 5.23 -7.27
N VAL A 102 -11.12 5.21 -5.99
CA VAL A 102 -12.06 5.22 -4.86
C VAL A 102 -12.76 6.58 -4.79
N PRO A 103 -14.10 6.62 -4.83
CA PRO A 103 -14.84 7.88 -4.79
C PRO A 103 -14.72 8.51 -3.40
N SER A 104 -14.39 9.80 -3.32
CA SER A 104 -14.44 10.58 -2.06
C SER A 104 -15.51 11.67 -2.16
N ARG A 105 -16.29 11.85 -1.10
CA ARG A 105 -17.40 12.82 -1.05
C ARG A 105 -17.02 14.00 -0.19
N PHE A 106 -16.49 15.05 -0.82
CA PHE A 106 -16.15 16.29 -0.15
C PHE A 106 -17.39 17.17 0.01
N LEU A 107 -17.82 17.42 1.26
CA LEU A 107 -18.96 18.30 1.55
C LEU A 107 -18.63 19.78 1.29
N PHE A 108 -17.35 20.14 1.30
CA PHE A 108 -16.87 21.45 0.90
C PHE A 108 -15.70 21.28 -0.08
N PRO A 109 -15.89 21.58 -1.38
CA PRO A 109 -14.77 21.66 -2.31
C PRO A 109 -13.96 22.91 -1.98
N SER A 110 -13.13 22.83 -0.93
CA SER A 110 -12.16 23.87 -0.63
C SER A 110 -11.19 24.02 -1.79
N GLN A 111 -10.95 25.27 -2.21
CA GLN A 111 -10.16 25.76 -3.36
C GLN A 111 -8.71 25.26 -3.45
N LEU A 112 -8.28 24.31 -2.62
CA LEU A 112 -7.02 23.60 -2.77
C LEU A 112 -7.11 22.61 -3.94
N ARG A 113 -6.95 23.14 -5.16
CA ARG A 113 -6.57 22.37 -6.35
C ARG A 113 -5.13 21.89 -6.16
N TYR A 114 -4.94 20.72 -5.54
CA TYR A 114 -3.66 20.03 -5.68
C TYR A 114 -3.57 19.57 -7.14
N SER A 115 -2.65 20.18 -7.89
CA SER A 115 -2.36 19.75 -9.27
C SER A 115 -1.94 18.29 -9.24
N LEU A 116 -2.52 17.47 -10.13
CA LEU A 116 -2.25 16.04 -10.24
C LEU A 116 -0.76 15.72 -10.53
N GLU A 117 0.01 16.74 -10.91
CA GLU A 117 1.47 16.69 -11.11
C GLU A 117 2.28 16.40 -9.83
N GLN A 118 1.71 16.53 -8.62
CA GLN A 118 2.47 16.39 -7.36
C GLN A 118 2.30 15.05 -6.63
N VAL A 119 1.53 14.08 -7.16
CA VAL A 119 1.30 12.78 -6.48
C VAL A 119 1.90 11.59 -7.24
N PHE A 120 2.79 11.84 -8.21
CA PHE A 120 3.72 10.84 -8.73
C PHE A 120 5.10 11.07 -8.12
N LEU A 121 5.36 10.48 -6.96
CA LEU A 121 6.73 10.32 -6.48
C LEU A 121 7.14 8.87 -6.79
N VAL A 122 7.72 8.72 -7.98
CA VAL A 122 8.58 7.56 -8.35
C VAL A 122 9.89 7.70 -7.60
#